data_AF-R5U1L8-F1
#
_entry.id   AF-R5U1L8-F1
#
_cell.length_a   1.000
_cell.length_b   1.000
_cell.length_c   1.000
_cell.angle_alpha   90.00
_cell.angle_beta   90.00
_cell.angle_gamma   90.00
#
_symmetry.space_group_name_H-M   'P 1'
#
loop_
_entity.id
_entity.type
_entity.pdbx_description
1 polymer ?
#
loop_
_entity_poly.entity_id
_entity_poly.type
_entity_poly.pdbx_seq_one_letter_code
_entity_poly.pdbx_strand_id
1 'polypeptide(L)' 'MQLDYKDIIIKHYALSMSGSEIARQTGFSKSGVNDFLRAFKKCEDLNYPLPAGITNYGIALKEDLIMANLILTCTKS' A
#
# COMPACT_ATOMS: atom_id res chain seq x y z
N MET A 1 -2.55 -3.72 15.29
CA MET A 1 -1.94 -2.61 14.52
C MET A 1 -2.81 -2.33 13.31
N GLN A 2 -3.22 -1.08 13.13
CA GLN A 2 -4.08 -0.66 12.01
C GLN A 2 -3.24 -0.62 10.73
N LEU A 3 -3.85 -1.04 9.62
CA LEU A 3 -3.23 -1.05 8.31
C LEU A 3 -3.10 0.39 7.79
N ASP A 4 -1.88 0.85 7.53
CA ASP A 4 -1.62 2.20 7.02
C ASP A 4 -1.06 2.12 5.58
N TYR A 5 -1.97 2.18 4.61
CA TYR A 5 -1.63 2.19 3.20
C TYR A 5 -0.84 3.45 2.82
N LYS A 6 -1.09 4.57 3.48
CA LYS A 6 -0.35 5.81 3.21
C LYS A 6 1.11 5.63 3.60
N ASP A 7 1.37 5.04 4.76
CA ASP A 7 2.74 4.77 5.21
C ASP A 7 3.50 3.90 4.20
N ILE A 8 2.88 2.85 3.67
CA ILE A 8 3.48 1.99 2.63
C ILE A 8 3.81 2.80 1.36
N ILE A 9 2.87 3.61 0.88
CA ILE A 9 3.05 4.42 -0.34
C ILE A 9 4.14 5.48 -0.12
N ILE A 10 4.11 6.20 1.00
CA ILE A 10 5.09 7.25 1.34
C ILE A 10 6.48 6.64 1.48
N LYS A 11 6.64 5.53 2.21
CA LYS A 11 7.92 4.85 2.34
C LYS A 11 8.48 4.43 0.98
N HIS A 12 7.64 3.94 0.08
CA HIS A 12 8.10 3.53 -1.25
C HIS A 12 8.49 4.72 -2.13
N TYR A 13 7.59 5.71 -2.29
CA TYR A 13 7.78 6.79 -3.27
C TYR A 13 8.57 7.98 -2.74
N ALA A 14 8.44 8.33 -1.45
CA ALA A 14 9.17 9.46 -0.86
C ALA A 14 10.54 9.05 -0.31
N LEU A 15 10.61 7.86 0.31
CA LEU A 15 11.85 7.38 0.95
C LEU A 15 12.62 6.36 0.10
N SER A 16 12.14 6.03 -1.10
CA SER A 16 12.75 5.04 -2.00
C SER A 16 12.97 3.66 -1.35
N MET A 17 12.17 3.31 -0.34
CA MET A 17 12.29 2.01 0.34
C MET A 17 11.80 0.88 -0.55
N SER A 18 12.50 -0.25 -0.50
CA SER A 18 12.08 -1.46 -1.20
C SER A 18 10.87 -2.12 -0.50
N GLY A 19 10.07 -2.88 -1.23
CA GLY A 19 8.96 -3.64 -0.64
C GLY A 19 9.40 -4.63 0.45
N SER A 20 10.62 -5.16 0.37
CA SER A 20 11.19 -6.04 1.41
C SER A 20 11.50 -5.28 2.69
N GLU A 21 12.01 -4.05 2.56
CA GLU A 21 12.33 -3.20 3.71
C GLU A 21 11.06 -2.70 4.41
N ILE A 22 10.05 -2.33 3.63
CA ILE A 22 8.72 -1.95 4.13
C ILE A 22 8.07 -3.13 4.86
N ALA A 23 8.10 -4.33 4.28
CA ALA A 23 7.57 -5.55 4.91
C ALA A 23 8.21 -5.80 6.28
N ARG A 24 9.54 -5.70 6.40
CA ARG A 24 10.26 -5.84 7.67
C ARG A 24 9.83 -4.79 8.72
N GLN A 25 9.56 -3.55 8.30
CA GLN A 25 9.16 -2.49 9.23
C GLN A 25 7.68 -2.57 9.64
N THR A 26 6.82 -3.05 8.74
CA THR A 26 5.36 -3.06 8.93
C THR A 26 4.82 -4.38 9.49
N GLY A 27 5.60 -5.47 9.39
CA GLY A 27 5.18 -6.82 9.76
C GLY A 27 4.26 -7.49 8.73
N PHE A 28 4.08 -6.88 7.55
CA PHE A 28 3.37 -7.52 6.44
C PHE A 28 4.30 -8.43 5.65
N SER A 29 3.72 -9.43 4.97
CA SER A 29 4.49 -10.24 4.04
C SER A 29 5.10 -9.40 2.92
N LYS A 30 6.29 -9.81 2.48
CA LYS A 30 6.94 -9.20 1.32
C LYS A 30 6.08 -9.28 0.06
N SER A 31 5.39 -10.40 -0.19
CA SER A 31 4.50 -10.54 -1.35
C SER A 31 3.33 -9.58 -1.26
N GLY A 32 2.63 -9.52 -0.12
CA GLY A 32 1.51 -8.61 0.08
C GLY A 32 1.88 -7.14 -0.15
N VAL A 33 3.04 -6.70 0.38
CA VAL A 33 3.53 -5.34 0.15
C VAL A 33 3.83 -5.09 -1.34
N ASN A 34 4.52 -6.01 -2.01
CA ASN A 34 4.87 -5.80 -3.42
C ASN A 34 3.65 -5.86 -4.35
N ASP A 35 2.68 -6.72 -4.05
CA ASP A 35 1.43 -6.81 -4.81
C ASP A 35 0.59 -5.53 -4.63
N PHE A 36 0.51 -5.00 -3.41
CA PHE A 36 -0.09 -3.70 -3.14
C PHE A 36 0.60 -2.58 -3.92
N LEU A 37 1.94 -2.48 -3.90
CA LEU A 37 2.66 -1.45 -4.63
C LEU A 37 2.47 -1.57 -6.16
N ARG A 38 2.39 -2.80 -6.68
CA ARG A 38 2.11 -3.06 -8.10
C ARG A 38 0.70 -2.66 -8.49
N ALA A 39 -0.28 -2.96 -7.64
CA ALA A 39 -1.66 -2.53 -7.85
C ALA A 39 -1.78 -1.00 -7.80
N PHE A 40 -1.15 -0.36 -6.80
CA PHE A 40 -1.09 1.09 -6.72
C PHE A 40 -0.49 1.74 -7.95
N LYS A 41 0.63 1.20 -8.47
CA LYS A 41 1.26 1.71 -9.70
C LYS A 41 0.34 1.61 -10.94
N LYS A 42 -0.60 0.67 -10.96
CA LYS A 42 -1.55 0.46 -12.06
C LYS A 42 -2.87 1.20 -11.87
N CYS A 43 -3.15 1.71 -10.66
CA CYS A 43 -4.38 2.40 -10.36
C CYS A 43 -4.41 3.73 -11.13
N GLU A 44 -5.38 3.89 -12.03
CA GLU A 44 -5.52 5.13 -12.81
C GLU A 44 -6.14 6.26 -11.95
N ASP A 45 -6.95 5.84 -10.99
CA ASP A 45 -7.77 6.65 -10.09
C ASP A 45 -7.00 7.31 -8.94
N LEU A 46 -5.81 6.82 -8.63
CA LEU A 46 -5.01 7.25 -7.49
C LEU A 46 -3.54 7.11 -7.81
N ASN A 47 -2.83 8.24 -7.78
CA ASN A 47 -1.39 8.29 -8.06
C ASN A 47 -0.63 8.98 -6.92
N TYR A 48 0.69 8.84 -6.95
CA TYR A 48 1.58 9.62 -6.11
C TYR A 48 2.06 10.87 -6.88
N PRO A 49 2.09 12.08 -6.29
CA PRO A 49 1.75 12.40 -4.90
C PRO A 49 0.26 12.21 -4.61
N LEU A 50 -0.03 11.72 -3.40
CA LEU A 50 -1.40 11.43 -2.98
C LEU A 50 -2.25 12.70 -2.93
N PRO A 51 -3.53 12.66 -3.33
CA PRO A 51 -4.43 13.81 -3.25
C PRO A 51 -4.55 14.36 -1.82
N ALA A 52 -4.60 15.68 -1.69
CA ALA A 52 -4.81 16.34 -0.41
C ALA A 52 -6.12 15.86 0.23
N GLY A 53 -6.07 15.49 1.51
CA GLY A 53 -7.24 15.01 2.24
C GLY A 53 -7.64 13.56 1.98
N ILE A 54 -6.93 12.80 1.12
CA ILE A 54 -7.19 11.36 0.98
C ILE A 54 -7.05 10.67 2.33
N THR A 55 -7.93 9.73 2.67
CA THR A 55 -7.86 8.96 3.92
C THR A 55 -7.41 7.54 3.64
N ASN A 56 -6.93 6.83 4.66
CA ASN A 56 -6.60 5.41 4.53
C ASN A 56 -7.80 4.59 4.04
N TYR A 57 -9.00 4.97 4.49
CA TYR A 57 -10.27 4.40 4.03
C TYR A 57 -10.56 4.73 2.56
N GLY A 58 -10.31 5.96 2.12
CA GLY A 58 -10.45 6.34 0.71
C GLY A 58 -9.55 5.54 -0.23
N ILE A 59 -8.34 5.16 0.23
CA ILE A 59 -7.45 4.26 -0.50
C ILE A 59 -8.00 2.83 -0.51
N ALA A 60 -8.54 2.38 0.64
CA ALA A 60 -9.09 1.03 0.79
C ALA A 60 -10.22 0.72 -0.21
N LEU A 61 -11.01 1.74 -0.57
CA LEU A 61 -12.18 1.65 -1.43
C LEU A 61 -11.89 1.79 -2.93
N LYS A 62 -10.64 2.07 -3.33
CA LYS A 62 -10.32 2.15 -4.77
C LYS A 62 -10.43 0.77 -5.40
N GLU A 63 -11.30 0.62 -6.40
CA GLU A 63 -11.64 -0.67 -7.01
C GLU A 63 -10.40 -1.46 -7.42
N ASP A 64 -9.44 -0.80 -8.06
CA ASP A 64 -8.15 -1.37 -8.48
C ASP A 64 -7.29 -1.88 -7.31
N LEU A 65 -7.53 -1.38 -6.09
CA LEU A 65 -6.77 -1.70 -4.89
C LEU A 65 -7.51 -2.66 -3.96
N ILE A 66 -8.83 -2.86 -4.09
CA ILE A 66 -9.64 -3.69 -3.17
C ILE A 66 -9.02 -5.08 -2.98
N MET A 67 -8.64 -5.75 -4.08
CA MET A 67 -8.06 -7.10 -4.02
C MET A 67 -6.65 -7.10 -3.42
N ALA A 68 -5.83 -6.11 -3.78
CA ALA A 68 -4.48 -6.00 -3.25
C ALA A 68 -4.47 -5.67 -1.75
N ASN A 69 -5.42 -4.85 -1.31
CA ASN A 69 -5.70 -4.52 0.08
C ASN A 69 -6.09 -5.77 0.88
N LEU A 70 -6.99 -6.60 0.34
CA LEU A 70 -7.37 -7.87 0.95
C LEU A 70 -6.16 -8.80 1.11
N ILE A 71 -5.36 -8.98 0.06
CA ILE A 71 -4.14 -9.80 0.09
C ILE A 71 -3.15 -9.28 1.14
N LEU A 72 -2.94 -7.96 1.20
CA LEU A 72 -2.07 -7.35 2.20
C LEU A 72 -2.56 -7.62 3.63
N THR A 73 -3.87 -7.60 3.88
CA THR A 73 -4.44 -7.90 5.21
C THR A 73 -4.41 -9.38 5.59
N CYS A 74 -4.57 -10.28 4.61
CA CYS A 74 -4.60 -11.72 4.83
C CYS A 74 -3.20 -12.35 4.96
N THR A 75 -2.13 -11.60 4.61
CA THR A 75 -0.75 -12.09 4.63
C THR A 75 0.08 -11.50 5.78
N LYS A 76 -0.56 -11.19 6.91
CA LYS A 76 0.18 -10.89 8.15
C LYS A 76 0.95 -12.13 8.57
N SER A 77 2.27 -12.02 8.61
CA SER A 77 3.18 -13.02 9.15
C SER A 77 3.30 -12.91 10.66
#